data_AF-A0A7C9AGA9-F1
#
_entry.id   AF-A0A7C9AGA9-F1
#
_cell.length_a   1.000
_cell.length_b   1.000
_cell.length_c   1.000
_cell.angle_alpha   90.00
_cell.angle_beta   90.00
_cell.angle_gamma   90.00
#
_symmetry.space_group_name_H-M   'P 1'
#
loop_
_entity.id
_entity.type
_entity.pdbx_description
1 polymer ?
#
loop_
_entity_poly.entity_id
_entity_poly.type
_entity_poly.pdbx_seq_one_letter_code
_entity_poly.pdbx_strand_id
1 'polypeptide(L)'
;MYGTPLVYYPTQPAPTTTSNPPPKKGKKKKTTNEGGGLGAKWTVEEDRRLVESWINVSTDPITGADHKKSGFWNKVALLYNRYAPQGATIRTGKICNARWNRAAPLVHKFSGSVAEAYRMNPSGANEDDIMQLAHANYQTKVGKTFDLMHWWLLLKDVPKWETGCDESIEVAGKRLRE
;
A
#
# COMPACT_ATOMS: atom_id res chain seq x y z
N MET A 1 32.23 22.01 -5.32
CA MET A 1 32.31 20.60 -5.75
C MET A 1 31.60 19.77 -4.69
N TYR A 2 30.27 19.68 -4.74
CA TYR A 2 29.51 18.92 -3.75
C TYR A 2 29.62 17.43 -4.07
N GLY A 3 30.20 16.66 -3.14
CA GLY A 3 30.36 15.22 -3.26
C GLY A 3 29.01 14.51 -3.20
N THR A 4 28.80 13.58 -4.12
CA THR A 4 27.66 12.65 -4.15
C THR A 4 27.73 11.69 -2.95
N PRO A 5 26.66 11.52 -2.16
CA PRO A 5 26.65 10.52 -1.10
C PRO A 5 26.49 9.11 -1.71
N LEU A 6 27.37 8.20 -1.28
CA LEU A 6 27.33 6.78 -1.64
C LEU A 6 26.07 6.12 -1.05
N VAL A 7 25.14 5.75 -1.91
CA VAL A 7 24.04 4.86 -1.58
C VAL A 7 24.56 3.43 -1.47
N TYR A 8 24.51 2.88 -0.25
CA TYR A 8 24.86 1.48 0.02
C TYR A 8 23.73 0.58 -0.49
N TYR A 9 23.96 -0.12 -1.61
CA TYR A 9 23.10 -1.21 -2.08
C TYR A 9 23.72 -2.55 -1.71
N PRO A 10 23.05 -3.41 -0.91
CA PRO A 10 23.53 -4.76 -0.66
C PRO A 10 23.47 -5.60 -1.94
N THR A 11 24.59 -6.25 -2.25
CA THR A 11 24.80 -7.12 -3.41
C THR A 11 23.82 -8.30 -3.40
N GLN A 12 23.03 -8.46 -4.45
CA GLN A 12 22.20 -9.65 -4.65
C GLN A 12 23.06 -10.85 -5.09
N PRO A 13 22.90 -12.05 -4.51
CA PRO A 13 23.55 -13.24 -5.03
C PRO A 13 22.87 -13.72 -6.32
N ALA A 14 23.69 -14.04 -7.32
CA ALA A 14 23.28 -14.58 -8.62
C ALA A 14 22.63 -15.97 -8.51
N PRO A 15 21.72 -16.35 -9.44
CA PRO A 15 21.06 -17.65 -9.43
C PRO A 15 22.03 -18.75 -9.88
N THR A 16 22.33 -19.71 -9.00
CA THR A 16 22.99 -20.96 -9.37
C THR A 16 21.95 -21.99 -9.81
N THR A 17 21.96 -22.27 -11.11
CA THR A 17 21.31 -23.44 -11.71
C THR A 17 22.03 -24.70 -11.22
N THR A 18 21.34 -25.60 -10.52
CA THR A 18 21.81 -26.97 -10.30
C THR A 18 20.61 -27.91 -10.37
N SER A 19 20.60 -28.71 -11.44
CA SER A 19 19.71 -29.83 -11.66
C SER A 19 20.09 -31.01 -10.77
N ASN A 20 19.09 -31.75 -10.25
CA ASN A 20 19.00 -33.24 -10.14
C ASN A 20 17.86 -33.65 -9.16
N PRO A 21 17.42 -34.92 -9.06
CA PRO A 21 16.22 -35.50 -9.71
C PRO A 21 15.13 -35.95 -8.68
N PRO A 22 13.97 -36.52 -9.08
CA PRO A 22 12.83 -36.75 -8.17
C PRO A 22 12.93 -38.09 -7.41
N PRO A 23 12.40 -38.20 -6.16
CA PRO A 23 11.40 -39.25 -5.94
C PRO A 23 10.34 -39.04 -4.82
N LYS A 24 9.15 -39.59 -5.15
CA LYS A 24 8.24 -40.45 -4.36
C LYS A 24 7.24 -39.86 -3.34
N LYS A 25 5.98 -40.19 -3.68
CA LYS A 25 4.71 -40.10 -2.95
C LYS A 25 4.80 -40.59 -1.49
N GLY A 26 4.32 -39.76 -0.57
CA GLY A 26 3.87 -40.16 0.76
C GLY A 26 2.56 -39.44 1.09
N LYS A 27 1.44 -40.17 1.12
CA LYS A 27 0.15 -39.68 1.63
C LYS A 27 0.24 -39.50 3.14
N LYS A 28 -0.21 -38.37 3.69
CA LYS A 28 -0.98 -38.34 4.96
C LYS A 28 -1.70 -37.00 5.20
N LYS A 29 -3.03 -37.15 5.24
CA LYS A 29 -4.11 -36.36 5.87
C LYS A 29 -3.78 -34.97 6.41
N LYS A 30 -4.50 -33.95 5.91
CA LYS A 30 -4.92 -32.82 6.74
C LYS A 30 -6.39 -32.46 6.43
N THR A 31 -7.15 -32.58 7.50
CA THR A 31 -8.52 -32.17 7.78
C THR A 31 -9.11 -31.10 6.88
N THR A 32 -10.28 -31.41 6.33
CA THR A 32 -11.30 -30.49 5.83
C THR A 32 -11.55 -29.35 6.82
N ASN A 33 -11.44 -28.11 6.38
CA ASN A 33 -12.49 -27.14 6.63
C ASN A 33 -12.52 -26.11 5.49
N GLU A 34 -13.53 -26.29 4.64
CA GLU A 34 -14.40 -25.29 3.98
C GLU A 34 -13.84 -23.85 3.91
N GLY A 35 -13.58 -23.29 2.74
CA GLY A 35 -14.59 -22.76 1.81
C GLY A 35 -14.23 -21.27 1.62
N GLY A 36 -13.87 -20.79 0.43
CA GLY A 36 -14.77 -20.75 -0.71
C GLY A 36 -15.72 -19.54 -0.58
N GLY A 37 -15.22 -18.34 -0.88
CA GLY A 37 -16.06 -17.22 -1.34
C GLY A 37 -16.93 -16.48 -0.32
N LEU A 38 -16.33 -15.55 0.43
CA LEU A 38 -16.91 -14.28 0.88
C LEU A 38 -15.70 -13.35 1.09
N GLY A 39 -15.68 -12.18 0.46
CA GLY A 39 -14.47 -11.34 0.32
C GLY A 39 -13.67 -11.20 1.61
N ALA A 40 -12.54 -11.91 1.70
CA ALA A 40 -11.69 -11.94 2.89
C ALA A 40 -11.35 -10.51 3.31
N LYS A 41 -11.75 -10.14 4.52
CA LYS A 41 -11.41 -8.86 5.15
C LYS A 41 -9.89 -8.71 5.07
N TRP A 42 -9.42 -7.58 4.55
CA TRP A 42 -8.01 -7.27 4.51
C TRP A 42 -7.49 -7.12 5.93
N THR A 43 -6.49 -7.92 6.27
CA THR A 43 -5.75 -7.81 7.53
C THR A 43 -4.76 -6.65 7.47
N VAL A 44 -4.28 -6.22 8.64
CA VAL A 44 -3.27 -5.16 8.73
C VAL A 44 -1.98 -5.59 8.01
N GLU A 45 -1.59 -6.86 8.13
CA GLU A 45 -0.39 -7.41 7.48
C GLU A 45 -0.55 -7.47 5.96
N GLU A 46 -1.74 -7.82 5.45
CA GLU A 46 -2.02 -7.76 4.02
C GLU A 46 -1.99 -6.32 3.51
N ASP A 47 -2.53 -5.37 4.26
CA ASP A 47 -2.47 -3.95 3.91
C ASP A 47 -1.04 -3.41 3.88
N ARG A 48 -0.23 -3.70 4.90
CA ARG A 48 1.19 -3.29 4.92
C ARG A 48 1.92 -3.81 3.69
N ARG A 49 1.76 -5.10 3.39
CA ARG A 49 2.39 -5.73 2.21
C ARG A 49 1.92 -5.08 0.91
N LEU A 50 0.64 -4.71 0.81
CA LEU A 50 0.11 -3.99 -0.36
C LEU A 50 0.76 -2.61 -0.50
N VAL A 51 0.85 -1.85 0.60
CA VAL A 51 1.46 -0.52 0.61
C VAL A 51 2.94 -0.58 0.26
N GLU A 52 3.70 -1.47 0.89
CA GLU A 52 5.12 -1.68 0.59
C GLU A 52 5.33 -2.10 -0.87
N SER A 53 4.51 -3.03 -1.39
CA SER A 53 4.59 -3.45 -2.80
C SER A 53 4.29 -2.28 -3.74
N TRP A 54 3.31 -1.45 -3.42
CA TRP A 54 2.99 -0.25 -4.20
C TRP A 54 4.16 0.74 -4.19
N ILE A 55 4.75 1.02 -3.02
CA ILE A 55 5.89 1.93 -2.88
C ILE A 55 7.03 1.45 -3.78
N ASN A 56 7.44 0.18 -3.66
CA ASN A 56 8.52 -0.41 -4.45
C ASN A 56 8.31 -0.28 -5.96
N VAL A 57 7.10 -0.59 -6.45
CA VAL A 57 6.78 -0.47 -7.89
C VAL A 57 6.69 1.01 -8.31
N SER A 58 6.21 1.89 -7.43
CA SER A 58 6.04 3.30 -7.74
C SER A 58 7.35 4.09 -7.83
N THR A 59 8.40 3.61 -7.17
CA THR A 59 9.74 4.20 -7.15
C THR A 59 10.72 3.54 -8.14
N ASP A 60 10.32 2.43 -8.77
CA ASP A 60 11.14 1.74 -9.77
C ASP A 60 11.22 2.56 -11.07
N PRO A 61 12.41 3.03 -11.48
CA PRO A 61 12.59 3.84 -12.68
C PRO A 61 12.19 3.10 -13.96
N ILE A 62 12.26 1.76 -13.99
CA ILE A 62 11.89 0.93 -15.14
C ILE A 62 10.37 0.92 -15.32
N THR A 63 9.62 1.01 -14.22
CA THR A 63 8.15 1.04 -14.26
C THR A 63 7.60 2.32 -14.90
N GLY A 64 8.40 3.39 -15.00
CA GLY A 64 8.03 4.63 -15.70
C GLY A 64 7.78 4.45 -17.22
N ALA A 65 8.32 3.40 -17.83
CA ALA A 65 8.15 3.11 -19.27
C ALA A 65 6.85 2.33 -19.60
N ASP A 66 6.15 1.81 -18.58
CA ASP A 66 4.99 0.94 -18.78
C ASP A 66 3.69 1.71 -18.52
N HIS A 67 3.23 2.44 -19.54
CA HIS A 67 2.13 3.41 -19.43
C HIS A 67 0.74 2.81 -19.16
N LYS A 68 0.59 1.48 -19.07
CA LYS A 68 -0.70 0.84 -18.84
C LYS A 68 -0.98 0.68 -17.35
N LYS A 69 -2.03 1.35 -16.86
CA LYS A 69 -2.53 1.21 -15.47
C LYS A 69 -2.70 -0.25 -15.04
N SER A 70 -3.13 -1.15 -15.94
CA SER A 70 -3.25 -2.58 -15.66
C SER A 70 -1.89 -3.26 -15.43
N GLY A 71 -0.86 -2.90 -16.19
CA GLY A 71 0.50 -3.40 -16.03
C GLY A 71 1.10 -3.03 -14.68
N PHE A 72 0.92 -1.77 -14.25
CA PHE A 72 1.34 -1.30 -12.94
C PHE A 72 0.77 -2.17 -11.81
N TRP A 73 -0.55 -2.35 -11.77
CA TRP A 73 -1.20 -3.12 -10.71
C TRP A 73 -0.86 -4.62 -10.76
N ASN A 74 -0.55 -5.16 -11.94
CA ASN A 74 -0.05 -6.52 -12.06
C ASN A 74 1.35 -6.68 -11.44
N LYS A 75 2.24 -5.69 -11.61
CA LYS A 75 3.56 -5.67 -10.93
C LYS A 75 3.41 -5.57 -9.42
N VAL A 76 2.50 -4.70 -8.94
CA VAL A 76 2.19 -4.60 -7.50
C VAL A 76 1.69 -5.93 -6.95
N ALA A 77 0.73 -6.57 -7.62
CA ALA A 77 0.22 -7.87 -7.22
C ALA A 77 1.30 -8.96 -7.25
N LEU A 78 2.21 -8.93 -8.23
CA LEU A 78 3.31 -9.88 -8.31
C LEU A 78 4.22 -9.78 -7.07
N LEU A 79 4.64 -8.56 -6.69
CA LEU A 79 5.44 -8.35 -5.46
C LEU A 79 4.66 -8.73 -4.21
N TYR A 80 3.39 -8.32 -4.12
CA TYR A 80 2.53 -8.66 -2.99
C TYR A 80 2.45 -10.17 -2.77
N ASN A 81 2.23 -10.95 -3.82
CA ASN A 81 2.09 -12.40 -3.72
C ASN A 81 3.43 -13.09 -3.46
N ARG A 82 4.55 -12.52 -3.94
CA ARG A 82 5.90 -13.06 -3.69
C ARG A 82 6.25 -13.09 -2.20
N TYR A 83 5.82 -12.08 -1.46
CA TYR A 83 6.06 -11.98 -0.01
C TYR A 83 4.89 -12.50 0.83
N ALA A 84 3.92 -13.18 0.22
CA ALA A 84 2.80 -13.76 0.94
C ALA A 84 3.19 -15.09 1.62
N PRO A 85 2.65 -15.39 2.81
CA PRO A 85 2.85 -16.68 3.46
C PRO A 85 2.41 -17.85 2.57
N GLN A 86 3.03 -19.02 2.77
CA GLN A 86 2.65 -20.23 2.05
C GLN A 86 1.16 -20.54 2.27
N GLY A 87 0.44 -20.75 1.17
CA GLY A 87 -1.01 -21.03 1.21
C GLY A 87 -1.90 -19.79 1.34
N ALA A 88 -1.35 -18.58 1.33
CA ALA A 88 -2.14 -17.36 1.24
C ALA A 88 -2.90 -17.26 -0.09
N THR A 89 -4.08 -16.65 -0.05
CA THR A 89 -4.88 -16.38 -1.25
C THR A 89 -4.14 -15.43 -2.19
N ILE A 90 -3.94 -15.86 -3.44
CA ILE A 90 -3.33 -15.02 -4.48
C ILE A 90 -4.25 -13.85 -4.81
N ARG A 91 -3.73 -12.63 -4.70
CA ARG A 91 -4.44 -11.39 -5.05
C ARG A 91 -4.06 -10.96 -6.46
N THR A 92 -5.04 -10.59 -7.29
CA THR A 92 -4.79 -10.05 -8.63
C THR A 92 -4.56 -8.55 -8.59
N GLY A 93 -3.97 -7.99 -9.65
CA GLY A 93 -3.80 -6.52 -9.78
C GLY A 93 -5.12 -5.76 -9.63
N LYS A 94 -6.23 -6.30 -10.15
CA LYS A 94 -7.57 -5.74 -9.97
C LYS A 94 -7.99 -5.66 -8.49
N ILE A 95 -7.70 -6.71 -7.70
CA ILE A 95 -8.03 -6.77 -6.27
C ILE A 95 -7.18 -5.78 -5.48
N CYS A 96 -5.87 -5.74 -5.73
CA CYS A 96 -4.94 -4.78 -5.12
C CYS A 96 -5.36 -3.32 -5.43
N ASN A 97 -5.64 -3.02 -6.70
CA ASN A 97 -6.12 -1.70 -7.13
C ASN A 97 -7.43 -1.30 -6.42
N ALA A 98 -8.37 -2.24 -6.32
CA ALA A 98 -9.65 -1.98 -5.65
C ALA A 98 -9.50 -1.76 -4.13
N ARG A 99 -8.53 -2.39 -3.47
CA ARG A 99 -8.22 -2.10 -2.06
C ARG A 99 -7.58 -0.72 -1.93
N TRP A 100 -6.59 -0.42 -2.77
CA TRP A 100 -5.89 0.86 -2.78
C TRP A 100 -6.85 2.04 -2.97
N ASN A 101 -7.71 2.01 -3.98
CA ASN A 101 -8.63 3.12 -4.27
C ASN A 101 -9.67 3.36 -3.17
N ARG A 102 -9.89 2.39 -2.27
CA ARG A 102 -10.73 2.59 -1.08
C ARG A 102 -9.96 3.20 0.08
N ALA A 103 -8.72 2.79 0.29
CA ALA A 103 -7.90 3.21 1.43
C ALA A 103 -7.21 4.56 1.19
N ALA A 104 -6.59 4.74 0.03
CA ALA A 104 -5.74 5.91 -0.25
C ALA A 104 -6.43 7.26 -0.04
N PRO A 105 -7.69 7.49 -0.49
CA PRO A 105 -8.38 8.75 -0.23
C PRO A 105 -8.63 9.03 1.26
N LEU A 106 -8.85 7.98 2.07
CA LEU A 106 -9.04 8.12 3.51
C LEU A 106 -7.73 8.51 4.20
N VAL A 107 -6.62 7.89 3.79
CA VAL A 107 -5.28 8.21 4.29
C VAL A 107 -4.90 9.64 3.93
N HIS A 108 -5.20 10.09 2.71
CA HIS A 108 -4.93 11.46 2.28
C HIS A 108 -5.71 12.50 3.10
N LYS A 109 -7.01 12.26 3.34
CA LYS A 109 -7.82 13.11 4.22
C LYS A 109 -7.27 13.17 5.65
N PHE A 110 -6.74 12.05 6.14
CA PHE A 110 -6.07 11.99 7.43
C PHE A 110 -4.76 12.79 7.44
N SER A 111 -3.90 12.63 6.42
CA SER A 111 -2.71 13.48 6.24
C SER A 111 -3.04 14.97 6.26
N GLY A 112 -4.10 15.39 5.57
CA GLY A 112 -4.56 16.78 5.61
C GLY A 112 -5.02 17.24 7.00
N SER A 113 -5.61 16.33 7.80
CA SER A 113 -6.03 16.61 9.17
C SER A 113 -4.85 16.71 10.13
N VAL A 114 -3.81 15.90 9.92
CA VAL A 114 -2.52 16.00 10.62
C VAL A 114 -1.84 17.32 10.29
N ALA A 115 -1.75 17.70 9.01
CA ALA A 115 -1.18 18.98 8.60
C ALA A 115 -1.94 20.18 9.20
N GLU A 116 -3.26 20.09 9.32
CA GLU A 116 -4.07 21.12 9.99
C GLU A 116 -3.82 21.19 11.49
N ALA A 117 -3.70 20.04 12.16
CA ALA A 117 -3.34 19.99 13.58
C ALA A 117 -1.99 20.66 13.83
N TYR A 118 -0.99 20.40 12.98
CA TYR A 118 0.30 21.10 13.03
C TYR A 118 0.18 22.62 12.82
N ARG A 119 -0.69 23.09 11.92
CA ARG A 119 -0.90 24.54 11.69
C ARG A 119 -1.59 25.23 12.85
N MET A 120 -2.49 24.54 13.54
CA MET A 120 -3.23 25.08 14.68
C MET A 120 -2.41 25.12 15.97
N ASN A 121 -1.18 24.58 15.96
CA ASN A 121 -0.42 24.26 17.15
C ASN A 121 -0.27 25.47 18.12
N PRO A 122 -0.94 25.45 19.29
CA PRO A 122 -0.65 26.37 20.38
C PRO A 122 0.77 26.06 20.89
N SER A 123 1.56 27.07 21.20
CA SER A 123 2.95 26.90 21.66
C SER A 123 3.06 25.83 22.78
N GLY A 124 3.67 24.68 22.47
CA GLY A 124 4.00 23.64 23.46
C GLY A 124 3.33 22.27 23.30
N ALA A 125 2.51 22.02 22.27
CA ALA A 125 1.92 20.68 22.09
C ALA A 125 2.97 19.65 21.63
N ASN A 126 2.88 18.43 22.16
CA ASN A 126 3.71 17.30 21.77
C ASN A 126 3.10 16.52 20.57
N GLU A 127 3.81 15.52 20.05
CA GLU A 127 3.34 14.75 18.89
C GLU A 127 2.02 14.00 19.16
N ASP A 128 1.81 13.52 20.39
CA ASP A 128 0.58 12.83 20.78
C ASP A 128 -0.63 13.78 20.77
N ASP A 129 -0.44 15.03 21.20
CA ASP A 129 -1.48 16.08 21.15
C ASP A 129 -1.87 16.40 19.70
N ILE A 130 -0.88 16.51 18.81
CA ILE A 130 -1.11 16.72 17.38
C ILE A 130 -1.89 15.55 16.78
N MET A 131 -1.54 14.32 17.13
CA MET A 131 -2.23 13.13 16.64
C MET A 131 -3.67 13.05 17.15
N GLN A 132 -3.91 13.35 18.42
CA GLN A 132 -5.27 13.40 18.96
C GLN A 132 -6.13 14.46 18.25
N LEU A 133 -5.58 15.66 18.02
CA LEU A 133 -6.25 16.71 17.28
C LEU A 133 -6.52 16.31 15.82
N ALA A 134 -5.57 15.65 15.17
CA ALA A 134 -5.74 15.13 13.82
C ALA A 134 -6.87 14.11 13.71
N HIS A 135 -6.98 13.19 14.68
CA HIS A 135 -8.08 12.22 14.76
C HIS A 135 -9.43 12.91 14.97
N ALA A 136 -9.51 13.92 15.86
CA ALA A 136 -10.72 14.70 16.08
C ALA A 136 -11.16 15.48 14.83
N ASN A 137 -10.21 16.13 14.16
CA ASN A 137 -10.44 16.86 12.90
C ASN A 137 -10.94 15.92 11.80
N TYR A 138 -10.30 14.75 11.66
CA TYR A 138 -10.71 13.74 10.69
C TYR A 138 -12.13 13.23 10.96
N GLN A 139 -12.44 12.90 12.21
CA GLN A 139 -13.76 12.39 12.58
C GLN A 139 -14.85 13.43 12.32
N THR A 140 -14.59 14.70 12.59
CA THR A 140 -15.50 15.80 12.27
C THR A 140 -15.77 15.90 10.76
N LYS A 141 -14.74 15.72 9.92
CA LYS A 141 -14.84 15.84 8.45
C LYS A 141 -15.44 14.61 7.75
N VAL A 142 -15.14 13.41 8.25
CA VAL A 142 -15.49 12.13 7.60
C VAL A 142 -16.65 11.42 8.28
N GLY A 143 -16.98 11.79 9.53
CA GLY A 143 -18.03 11.18 10.33
C GLY A 143 -17.66 9.78 10.87
N LYS A 144 -16.39 9.37 10.76
CA LYS A 144 -15.90 8.06 11.21
C LYS A 144 -14.50 8.19 11.80
N THR A 145 -14.19 7.30 12.75
CA THR A 145 -12.84 7.13 13.27
C THR A 145 -11.91 6.60 12.18
N PHE A 146 -10.70 7.17 12.08
CA PHE A 146 -9.69 6.67 11.15
C PHE A 146 -9.09 5.35 11.64
N ASP A 147 -9.15 4.31 10.82
CA ASP A 147 -8.73 2.94 11.14
C ASP A 147 -7.56 2.43 10.27
N LEU A 148 -6.94 3.30 9.46
CA LEU A 148 -5.86 2.97 8.53
C LEU A 148 -4.52 3.62 8.95
N MET A 149 -4.24 3.69 10.25
CA MET A 149 -2.99 4.27 10.77
C MET A 149 -1.74 3.58 10.20
N HIS A 150 -1.79 2.27 9.98
CA HIS A 150 -0.69 1.52 9.34
C HIS A 150 -0.41 1.97 7.91
N TRP A 151 -1.42 2.41 7.15
CA TRP A 151 -1.18 2.99 5.83
C TRP A 151 -0.51 4.34 5.93
N TRP A 152 -1.02 5.20 6.81
CA TRP A 152 -0.51 6.56 6.96
C TRP A 152 0.96 6.54 7.40
N LEU A 153 1.32 5.71 8.40
CA LEU A 153 2.70 5.58 8.87
C LEU A 153 3.68 5.14 7.78
N LEU A 154 3.25 4.29 6.84
CA LEU A 154 4.10 3.85 5.72
C LEU A 154 4.20 4.87 4.59
N LEU A 155 3.20 5.73 4.43
CA LEU A 155 3.09 6.66 3.30
C LEU A 155 3.51 8.09 3.63
N LYS A 156 3.48 8.49 4.91
CA LYS A 156 3.70 9.89 5.32
C LYS A 156 5.05 10.48 4.88
N ASP A 157 6.08 9.63 4.75
CA ASP A 157 7.44 10.07 4.39
C ASP A 157 7.80 9.72 2.93
N VAL A 158 6.83 9.29 2.11
CA VAL A 158 7.06 8.91 0.70
C VAL A 158 6.88 10.16 -0.18
N PRO A 159 7.91 10.70 -0.86
CA PRO A 159 7.80 11.97 -1.59
C PRO A 159 6.71 11.97 -2.68
N LYS A 160 6.53 10.82 -3.34
CA LYS A 160 5.51 10.63 -4.38
C LYS A 160 4.06 10.67 -3.83
N TRP A 161 3.89 10.37 -2.54
CA TRP A 161 2.60 10.45 -1.85
C TRP A 161 2.20 11.89 -1.57
N GLU A 162 3.17 12.76 -1.29
CA GLU A 162 2.94 14.19 -1.05
C GLU A 162 2.58 14.96 -2.33
N THR A 163 3.17 14.59 -3.47
CA THR A 163 2.95 15.26 -4.77
C THR A 163 1.70 14.77 -5.53
N GLY A 164 1.10 13.65 -5.13
CA GLY A 164 0.06 12.94 -5.90
C GLY A 164 -1.35 13.51 -5.85
N CYS A 165 -1.53 14.82 -5.72
CA CYS A 165 -2.82 15.44 -5.47
C CYS A 165 -3.69 15.72 -6.72
N ASP A 166 -3.27 15.42 -7.97
CA ASP A 166 -3.98 16.05 -9.12
C ASP A 166 -4.24 15.25 -10.41
N GLU A 167 -4.37 13.91 -10.40
CA GLU A 167 -4.68 13.21 -11.69
C GLU A 167 -5.67 12.04 -11.65
N SER A 168 -6.40 11.82 -10.56
CA SER A 168 -7.38 10.72 -10.53
C SER A 168 -8.76 11.04 -9.93
N ILE A 169 -9.03 12.28 -9.52
CA ILE A 169 -10.32 12.65 -8.92
C ILE A 169 -11.26 13.42 -9.87
N GLU A 170 -10.81 13.98 -11.00
CA GLU A 170 -11.70 14.84 -11.81
C GLU A 170 -12.60 14.13 -12.84
N VAL A 171 -12.44 12.83 -13.13
CA VAL A 171 -13.26 12.18 -14.19
C VAL A 171 -14.57 11.56 -13.67
N ALA A 172 -14.81 11.54 -12.35
CA ALA A 172 -16.02 10.92 -11.79
C ALA A 172 -17.19 11.90 -11.53
N GLY A 173 -17.01 13.20 -11.77
CA GLY A 173 -17.99 14.25 -11.43
C GLY A 173 -18.91 14.73 -12.56
N LYS A 174 -18.68 14.34 -13.83
CA LYS A 174 -19.50 14.79 -14.95
C LYS A 174 -20.18 13.62 -15.64
N ARG A 175 -21.33 13.21 -15.12
CA ARG A 175 -22.34 12.51 -15.92
C ARG A 175 -23.64 13.31 -15.87
N LEU A 176 -23.86 13.97 -17.00
CA LEU A 176 -25.01 14.72 -17.49
C LEU A 176 -26.33 14.56 -16.73
N ARG A 177 -26.90 15.72 -16.33
CA ARG A 177 -28.33 15.98 -16.48
C ARG A 177 -28.49 16.71 -17.81
N GLU A 178 -29.12 16.05 -18.77
CA GLU A 178 -29.94 16.64 -19.82
C GLU A 178 -31.25 15.86 -19.86
#